data_AF-A0A6P0GE72-F1
#
_entry.id   AF-A0A6P0GE72-F1
#
_cell.length_a   1.000
_cell.length_b   1.000
_cell.length_c   1.000
_cell.angle_alpha   90.00
_cell.angle_beta   90.00
_cell.angle_gamma   90.00
#
_symmetry.space_group_name_H-M   'P 1'
#
loop_
_entity.id
_entity.type
_entity.pdbx_description
1 polymer ?
#
loop_
_entity_poly.entity_id
_entity_poly.type
_entity_poly.pdbx_seq_one_letter_code
_entity_poly.pdbx_strand_id
1 'polypeptide(L)'
;MSQAAALLGVQAAFLRSLDGSGVLQPHRSPGGHRRYSRHQLVLAARLRGLLDEGHTLASAEVILGLQDELADARADTARLRDTVDRLRAGQDDDTARDTPGG
;
A
#
# COMPACT_ATOMS: atom_id res chain seq x y z
N MET A 1 26.78 -5.80 8.04
CA MET A 1 25.39 -6.01 7.57
C MET A 1 24.62 -4.71 7.71
N SER A 2 23.72 -4.36 6.78
CA SER A 2 22.82 -3.21 6.95
C SER A 2 21.74 -3.56 7.97
N GLN A 3 21.52 -2.72 8.98
CA GLN A 3 20.50 -2.93 10.01
C GLN A 3 19.10 -3.09 9.40
N ALA A 4 18.81 -2.36 8.33
CA ALA A 4 17.54 -2.46 7.61
C ALA A 4 17.35 -3.81 6.91
N ALA A 5 18.44 -4.41 6.40
CA ALA A 5 18.41 -5.71 5.75
C ALA A 5 18.12 -6.83 6.77
N ALA A 6 18.74 -6.75 7.95
CA ALA A 6 18.50 -7.68 9.05
C ALA A 6 17.05 -7.61 9.58
N LEU A 7 16.49 -6.41 9.71
CA LEU A 7 15.10 -6.21 10.17
C LEU A 7 14.05 -6.78 9.21
N LEU A 8 14.34 -6.82 7.92
CA LEU A 8 13.43 -7.34 6.89
C LEU A 8 13.69 -8.80 6.51
N GLY A 9 14.73 -9.43 7.08
CA GLY A 9 15.16 -10.77 6.66
C GLY A 9 15.68 -10.82 5.21
N VAL A 10 16.01 -9.67 4.61
CA VAL A 10 16.50 -9.60 3.22
C VAL A 10 18.01 -9.40 3.19
N GLN A 11 18.65 -9.80 2.10
CA GLN A 11 20.08 -9.56 1.93
C GLN A 11 20.36 -8.09 1.61
N ALA A 12 21.47 -7.54 2.11
CA ALA A 12 21.88 -6.18 1.76
C ALA A 12 22.15 -6.00 0.26
N ALA A 13 22.50 -7.08 -0.45
CA ALA A 13 22.67 -7.07 -1.92
C ALA A 13 21.35 -6.82 -2.65
N PHE A 14 20.24 -7.36 -2.14
CA PHE A 14 18.90 -7.15 -2.69
C PHE A 14 18.47 -5.69 -2.60
N LEU A 15 18.66 -5.04 -1.45
CA LEU A 15 18.36 -3.60 -1.32
C LEU A 15 19.23 -2.73 -2.25
N ARG A 16 20.46 -3.17 -2.56
CA ARG A 16 21.32 -2.48 -3.54
C ARG A 16 20.87 -2.71 -4.97
N SER A 17 20.40 -3.91 -5.33
CA SER A 17 19.89 -4.18 -6.68
C SER A 17 18.62 -3.39 -6.96
N LEU A 18 17.71 -3.27 -5.98
CA LEU A 18 16.50 -2.46 -6.12
C LEU A 18 16.78 -0.95 -6.20
N ASP A 19 17.83 -0.47 -5.55
CA ASP A 19 18.28 0.92 -5.72
C ASP A 19 18.91 1.13 -7.10
N GLY A 20 19.73 0.18 -7.56
CA GLY A 20 20.32 0.21 -8.91
C GLY A 20 19.29 0.15 -10.03
N SER A 21 18.14 -0.51 -9.82
CA SER A 21 17.03 -0.54 -10.78
C SER A 21 16.12 0.70 -10.69
N GLY A 22 16.31 1.57 -9.69
CA GLY A 22 15.48 2.76 -9.47
C GLY A 22 14.16 2.50 -8.72
N VAL A 23 13.87 1.24 -8.38
CA VAL A 23 12.67 0.83 -7.61
C VAL A 23 12.70 1.42 -6.20
N LEU A 24 13.89 1.49 -5.60
CA LEU A 24 14.11 2.21 -4.34
C LEU A 24 14.95 3.47 -4.61
N GLN A 25 14.55 4.57 -3.99
CA GLN A 25 15.24 5.85 -4.02
C GLN A 25 15.65 6.26 -2.59
N PRO A 26 16.68 5.63 -2.01
CA PRO A 26 17.10 5.96 -0.67
C PRO A 26 17.88 7.28 -0.62
N HIS A 27 17.70 7.98 0.49
CA HIS A 27 18.47 9.17 0.80
C HIS A 27 19.94 8.80 1.02
N ARG A 28 20.87 9.57 0.42
CA ARG A 28 22.31 9.42 0.64
C ARG A 28 22.74 10.30 1.80
N SER A 29 23.33 9.72 2.85
CA SER A 29 23.92 10.53 3.92
C SER A 29 25.18 11.26 3.44
N PRO A 30 25.65 12.29 4.17
CA PRO A 30 26.92 12.95 3.86
C PRO A 30 28.12 12.00 3.79
N GLY A 31 28.08 10.86 4.51
CA GLY A 31 29.09 9.80 4.46
C GLY A 31 28.86 8.74 3.36
N GLY A 32 27.94 8.96 2.43
CA GLY A 32 27.69 8.05 1.30
C GLY A 32 26.84 6.82 1.63
N HIS A 33 26.33 6.70 2.85
CA HIS A 33 25.50 5.56 3.25
C HIS A 33 24.06 5.72 2.75
N ARG A 34 23.45 4.59 2.35
CA ARG A 34 22.07 4.53 1.86
C ARG A 34 21.10 4.47 3.04
N ARG A 35 20.18 5.42 3.12
CA ARG A 35 19.11 5.46 4.12
C ARG A 35 17.77 5.25 3.43
N TYR A 36 17.22 4.05 3.63
CA TYR A 36 15.89 3.69 3.13
C TYR A 36 14.83 4.22 4.11
N SER A 37 13.76 4.79 3.57
CA SER A 37 12.59 5.15 4.37
C SER A 37 11.82 3.89 4.78
N ARG A 38 10.96 4.00 5.80
CA ARG A 38 10.09 2.89 6.21
C ARG A 38 9.23 2.37 5.05
N HIS A 39 8.69 3.27 4.22
CA HIS A 39 7.91 2.90 3.03
C HIS A 39 8.73 2.06 2.04
N GLN A 40 9.96 2.46 1.76
CA GLN A 40 10.87 1.72 0.88
C GLN A 40 11.20 0.33 1.42
N LEU A 41 11.33 0.20 2.74
CA LEU A 41 11.57 -1.08 3.39
C LEU A 41 10.34 -2.01 3.31
N VAL A 42 9.13 -1.47 3.46
CA VAL A 42 7.88 -2.23 3.26
C VAL A 42 7.76 -2.69 1.80
N LEU A 43 8.03 -1.80 0.84
CA LEU A 43 8.02 -2.14 -0.58
C LEU A 43 9.03 -3.26 -0.90
N ALA A 44 10.25 -3.16 -0.37
CA ALA A 44 11.27 -4.19 -0.54
C ALA A 44 10.83 -5.56 0.01
N ALA A 45 10.16 -5.59 1.16
CA ALA A 45 9.63 -6.82 1.74
C ALA A 45 8.52 -7.45 0.88
N ARG A 46 7.59 -6.62 0.37
CA ARG A 46 6.52 -7.09 -0.53
C ARG A 46 7.09 -7.65 -1.84
N LEU A 47 8.05 -6.95 -2.45
CA LEU A 47 8.74 -7.43 -3.65
C LEU A 47 9.47 -8.75 -3.38
N ARG A 48 10.11 -8.88 -2.22
CA ARG A 48 10.80 -10.12 -1.85
C ARG A 48 9.85 -11.32 -1.81
N GLY A 49 8.65 -11.16 -1.26
CA GLY A 49 7.64 -12.22 -1.23
C GLY A 49 7.30 -12.72 -2.64
N LEU A 50 7.02 -11.81 -3.58
CA LEU A 50 6.71 -12.19 -4.96
C LEU A 50 7.89 -12.84 -5.68
N LEU A 51 9.12 -12.36 -5.44
CA LEU A 51 10.32 -12.99 -5.97
C LEU A 51 10.52 -14.42 -5.43
N ASP A 52 10.17 -14.65 -4.17
CA ASP A 52 10.22 -15.98 -3.54
C ASP A 52 9.17 -16.93 -4.09
N GLU A 53 8.05 -16.39 -4.57
CA GLU A 53 7.02 -17.12 -5.31
C GLU A 53 7.42 -17.38 -6.78
N GLY A 54 8.59 -16.90 -7.22
CA GLY A 54 9.13 -17.14 -8.56
C GLY A 54 8.78 -16.06 -9.58
N HIS A 55 8.17 -14.95 -9.17
CA HIS A 55 7.91 -13.83 -10.06
C HIS A 55 9.20 -13.06 -10.40
N THR A 56 9.27 -12.54 -11.62
CA THR A 56 10.32 -11.58 -11.99
C THR A 56 10.12 -10.24 -11.28
N LEU A 57 11.16 -9.42 -11.17
CA LEU A 57 11.05 -8.07 -10.61
C LEU A 57 10.00 -7.22 -11.35
N ALA A 58 10.00 -7.27 -12.68
CA ALA A 58 9.04 -6.53 -13.51
C ALA A 58 7.59 -6.97 -13.25
N SER A 59 7.32 -8.28 -13.19
CA SER A 59 5.98 -8.78 -12.83
C SER A 59 5.62 -8.42 -11.39
N ALA A 60 6.59 -8.42 -10.47
CA ALA A 60 6.33 -8.08 -9.08
C ALA A 60 5.93 -6.61 -8.93
N GLU A 61 6.59 -5.68 -9.63
CA GLU A 61 6.20 -4.26 -9.65
C GLU A 61 4.77 -4.06 -10.16
N VAL A 62 4.40 -4.73 -11.26
CA VAL A 62 3.03 -4.67 -11.82
C VAL A 62 2.01 -5.25 -10.83
N ILE A 63 2.29 -6.40 -10.22
CA ILE A 63 1.41 -7.02 -9.23
C ILE A 63 1.19 -6.10 -8.03
N LEU A 64 2.26 -5.51 -7.49
CA LEU A 64 2.13 -4.61 -6.33
C LEU A 64 1.33 -3.35 -6.68
N GLY A 65 1.56 -2.76 -7.87
CA GLY A 65 0.76 -1.63 -8.35
C GLY A 65 -0.72 -1.97 -8.43
N LEU A 66 -1.07 -3.12 -9.03
CA LEU A 66 -2.46 -3.59 -9.11
C LEU A 66 -3.08 -3.90 -7.74
N GLN A 67 -2.29 -4.44 -6.81
CA GLN A 67 -2.75 -4.66 -5.43
C GLN A 67 -3.06 -3.35 -4.71
N ASP A 68 -2.24 -2.32 -4.93
CA ASP A 68 -2.42 -1.00 -4.33
C ASP A 68 -3.66 -0.31 -4.93
N GLU A 69 -3.81 -0.30 -6.25
CA GLU A 69 -5.01 0.20 -6.94
C GLU A 69 -6.29 -0.53 -6.49
N LEU A 70 -6.22 -1.85 -6.30
CA LEU A 70 -7.35 -2.65 -5.80
C LEU A 70 -7.70 -2.30 -4.36
N ALA A 71 -6.71 -2.05 -3.51
CA ALA A 71 -6.92 -1.64 -2.13
C ALA A 71 -7.62 -0.27 -2.07
N ASP A 72 -7.17 0.68 -2.90
CA ASP A 72 -7.76 2.01 -3.00
C ASP A 72 -9.21 1.95 -3.51
N ALA A 73 -9.46 1.22 -4.59
CA ALA A 73 -10.80 1.04 -5.14
C ALA A 73 -11.79 0.39 -4.15
N ARG A 74 -11.30 -0.57 -3.35
CA ARG A 74 -12.10 -1.19 -2.27
C ARG A 74 -12.40 -0.20 -1.15
N ALA A 75 -11.43 0.63 -0.76
CA ALA A 75 -11.62 1.65 0.25
C ALA A 75 -12.63 2.72 -0.21
N ASP A 76 -12.55 3.15 -1.47
CA ASP A 76 -13.53 4.05 -2.08
C ASP A 76 -14.93 3.44 -2.09
N THR A 77 -15.05 2.18 -2.53
CA THR A 77 -16.33 1.47 -2.55
C THR A 77 -16.94 1.39 -1.16
N ALA A 78 -16.14 1.11 -0.13
CA ALA A 78 -16.60 1.08 1.26
C ALA A 78 -17.11 2.46 1.72
N ARG A 79 -16.34 3.53 1.47
CA ARG A 79 -16.74 4.91 1.81
C ARG A 79 -18.04 5.34 1.12
N LEU A 80 -18.20 4.98 -0.16
CA LEU A 80 -19.40 5.28 -0.93
C LEU A 80 -20.61 4.53 -0.38
N ARG A 81 -20.46 3.24 -0.04
CA ARG A 81 -21.53 2.45 0.60
C ARG A 81 -21.96 3.06 1.93
N ASP A 82 -21.00 3.38 2.80
CA ASP A 82 -21.29 4.04 4.08
C ASP A 82 -22.04 5.37 3.89
N THR A 83 -21.72 6.11 2.83
CA THR A 83 -22.39 7.37 2.52
C THR A 83 -23.82 7.14 2.05
N VAL A 84 -24.04 6.17 1.16
CA VAL A 84 -25.39 5.78 0.70
C VAL A 84 -26.25 5.31 1.86
N ASP A 85 -25.70 4.49 2.77
CA ASP A 85 -26.43 3.96 3.91
C ASP A 85 -26.81 5.08 4.91
N ARG A 86 -25.92 6.05 5.16
CA ARG A 86 -26.24 7.24 5.96
C ARG A 86 -27.34 8.10 5.32
N LEU A 87 -27.30 8.28 4.01
CA LEU A 87 -28.32 9.06 3.31
C LEU A 87 -29.69 8.39 3.36
N ARG A 88 -29.74 7.06 3.18
CA ARG A 88 -30.99 6.28 3.29
C ARG A 88 -31.58 6.36 4.70
N ALA A 89 -30.76 6.17 5.73
CA ALA A 89 -31.23 6.27 7.11
C ALA A 89 -31.83 7.66 7.44
N GLY A 90 -31.23 8.74 6.90
CA GLY A 90 -31.77 10.08 7.08
C GLY A 90 -33.09 10.33 6.33
N GLN A 91 -33.33 9.66 5.19
CA GLN A 91 -34.59 9.76 4.44
C GLN A 91 -35.73 9.01 5.13
N ASP A 92 -35.44 7.87 5.74
CA ASP A 92 -36.43 7.09 6.49
C ASP A 92 -36.94 7.87 7.73
N ASP A 93 -36.03 8.58 8.43
CA ASP A 93 -36.37 9.42 9.58
C ASP A 93 -37.25 10.64 9.21
N ASP A 94 -37.03 11.24 8.04
CA ASP A 94 -37.81 12.40 7.57
C ASP A 94 -39.22 11.96 7.12
N THR A 95 -39.32 10.81 6.45
CA THR A 95 -40.60 10.22 6.02
C THR A 95 -41.48 9.85 7.22
N ALA A 96 -40.89 9.38 8.31
CA ALA A 96 -41.61 9.06 9.54
C ALA A 96 -42.16 10.29 10.28
N ARG A 97 -41.54 11.47 10.12
CA ARG A 97 -42.01 12.73 10.73
C ARG A 97 -43.14 13.40 9.96
N ASP A 98 -43.20 13.20 8.65
CA ASP A 98 -44.17 13.86 7.76
C ASP A 98 -45.52 13.14 7.65
N THR A 99 -45.74 12.00 8.34
CA THR A 99 -47.07 11.37 8.40
C THR A 99 -47.95 12.13 9.39
N PRO A 100 -48.96 12.91 8.95
CA PRO A 100 -49.84 13.63 9.87
C PRO A 100 -50.81 12.62 10.49
N GLY A 101 -50.91 12.63 11.83
CA GLY A 101 -51.92 11.85 12.55
C GLY A 101 -53.32 12.26 12.08
N GLY A 102 -54.05 11.31 11.50
CA GLY A 102 -55.43 11.47 11.05
C GLY A 102 -56.45 11.53 12.18
#